data_AF-A0A2V3ZST3-F1
#
_entry.id   AF-A0A2V3ZST3-F1
#
_cell.length_a   1.000
_cell.length_b   1.000
_cell.length_c   1.000
_cell.angle_alpha   90.00
_cell.angle_beta   90.00
_cell.angle_gamma   90.00
#
_symmetry.space_group_name_H-M   'P 1'
#
loop_
_entity.id
_entity.type
_entity.pdbx_description
1 polymer ?
#
loop_
_entity_poly.entity_id
_entity_poly.type
_entity_poly.pdbx_seq_one_letter_code
_entity_poly.pdbx_strand_id
1 'polypeptide(L)'
;MNKQQANEQHWRLLVLMLKLIAEEKGITQQQIADETGLQRSNVSRMFSLKYCPSMSNFLAIAKAIKVNFFFEDKESKTELNEIFEKAMTELGRRPDDLSQN
;
A
#
# COMPACT_ATOMS: atom_id res chain seq x y z
N MET A 1 -9.10 19.84 13.21
CA MET A 1 -8.82 19.49 11.79
C MET A 1 -10.10 18.97 11.17
N ASN A 2 -10.55 19.48 10.01
CA ASN A 2 -11.76 18.97 9.37
C ASN A 2 -11.54 17.49 8.94
N LYS A 3 -12.54 16.61 9.05
CA LYS A 3 -12.48 15.20 8.59
C LYS A 3 -11.94 15.07 7.17
N GLN A 4 -12.29 16.01 6.29
CA GLN A 4 -11.83 16.05 4.90
C GLN A 4 -10.32 16.33 4.80
N GLN A 5 -9.79 17.23 5.65
CA GLN A 5 -8.34 17.50 5.75
C GLN A 5 -7.58 16.32 6.36
N ALA A 6 -8.17 15.58 7.31
CA ALA A 6 -7.53 14.40 7.92
C ALA A 6 -7.37 13.25 6.93
N ASN A 7 -8.43 12.94 6.17
CA ASN A 7 -8.35 11.94 5.10
C ASN A 7 -7.35 12.35 4.01
N GLU A 8 -7.27 13.64 3.70
CA GLU A 8 -6.30 14.17 2.74
C GLU A 8 -4.84 14.01 3.21
N GLN A 9 -4.57 14.14 4.50
CA GLN A 9 -3.23 13.94 5.04
C GLN A 9 -2.81 12.46 5.03
N HIS A 10 -3.73 11.52 5.26
CA HIS A 10 -3.39 10.10 5.36
C HIS A 10 -2.94 9.49 4.03
N TRP A 11 -3.64 9.71 2.91
CA TRP A 11 -3.18 9.13 1.64
C TRP A 11 -1.84 9.72 1.20
N ARG A 12 -1.61 11.01 1.47
CA ARG A 12 -0.33 11.68 1.18
C ARG A 12 0.80 11.05 1.97
N LEU A 13 0.59 10.80 3.26
CA LEU A 13 1.55 10.10 4.13
C LEU A 13 1.90 8.72 3.55
N LEU A 14 0.89 7.92 3.21
CA LEU A 14 1.10 6.57 2.68
C LEU A 14 1.88 6.59 1.36
N VAL A 15 1.55 7.50 0.45
CA VAL A 15 2.28 7.64 -0.83
C VAL A 15 3.72 8.12 -0.61
N LEU A 16 3.94 9.05 0.33
CA LEU A 16 5.28 9.50 0.69
C LEU A 16 6.12 8.37 1.30
N MET A 17 5.53 7.51 2.12
CA MET A 17 6.24 6.34 2.64
C MET A 17 6.72 5.43 1.51
N LEU A 18 5.86 5.11 0.52
CA LEU A 18 6.28 4.30 -0.63
C LEU A 18 7.42 4.96 -1.43
N LYS A 19 7.34 6.29 -1.63
CA LYS A 19 8.40 7.05 -2.31
C LYS A 19 9.72 6.93 -1.55
N LEU A 20 9.73 7.22 -0.25
CA LEU A 20 10.95 7.22 0.56
C LEU A 20 11.57 5.83 0.62
N ILE A 21 10.76 4.78 0.77
CA ILE A 21 11.24 3.39 0.74
C ILE A 21 11.84 3.03 -0.63
N ALA A 22 11.22 3.47 -1.72
CA ALA A 22 11.75 3.25 -3.07
C ALA A 22 13.12 3.94 -3.25
N GLU A 23 13.24 5.19 -2.78
CA GLU A 23 14.49 5.96 -2.81
C GLU A 23 15.59 5.28 -1.98
N GLU A 24 15.27 4.83 -0.76
CA GLU A 24 16.19 4.10 0.11
C GLU A 24 16.67 2.78 -0.50
N LYS A 25 15.78 2.07 -1.20
CA LYS A 25 16.11 0.84 -1.94
C LYS A 25 16.81 1.08 -3.29
N GLY A 26 16.99 2.34 -3.70
CA GLY A 26 17.54 2.69 -5.01
C GLY A 26 16.67 2.28 -6.18
N ILE A 27 15.36 2.07 -5.97
CA ILE A 27 14.41 1.68 -7.02
C ILE A 27 13.93 2.92 -7.75
N THR A 28 14.22 2.99 -9.05
CA THR A 28 13.83 4.11 -9.89
C THR A 28 12.35 4.07 -10.28
N GLN A 29 11.79 5.24 -10.60
CA GLN A 29 10.42 5.33 -11.13
C GLN A 29 10.22 4.58 -12.45
N GLN A 30 11.29 4.36 -13.23
CA GLN A 30 11.24 3.55 -14.44
C GLN A 30 11.09 2.07 -14.08
N GLN A 31 11.87 1.55 -13.12
CA GLN A 31 11.71 0.17 -12.66
C GLN A 31 10.31 -0.11 -12.08
N ILE A 32 9.74 0.86 -11.36
CA ILE A 32 8.35 0.76 -10.88
C ILE A 32 7.38 0.71 -12.06
N ALA A 33 7.57 1.56 -13.07
CA ALA A 33 6.75 1.57 -14.28
C ALA A 33 6.82 0.23 -15.01
N ASP A 34 8.02 -0.32 -15.19
CA ASP A 34 8.27 -1.58 -15.87
C ASP A 34 7.60 -2.76 -15.13
N GLU A 35 7.69 -2.79 -13.79
CA GLU A 35 7.10 -3.85 -12.96
C GLU A 35 5.56 -3.76 -12.86
N THR A 36 5.01 -2.55 -12.90
CA THR A 36 3.56 -2.33 -12.69
C THR A 36 2.76 -2.19 -13.99
N GLY A 37 3.43 -1.97 -15.13
CA GLY A 37 2.79 -1.58 -16.39
C GLY A 37 2.26 -0.14 -16.40
N LEU A 38 2.49 0.64 -15.34
CA LEU A 38 2.13 2.06 -15.30
C LEU A 38 3.11 2.88 -16.13
N GLN A 39 2.66 4.01 -16.67
CA GLN A 39 3.57 4.97 -17.28
C GLN A 39 4.47 5.59 -16.21
N ARG A 40 5.77 5.77 -16.49
CA ARG A 40 6.72 6.46 -15.58
C ARG A 40 6.23 7.84 -15.16
N SER A 41 5.61 8.58 -16.07
CA SER A 41 5.00 9.89 -15.78
C SER A 41 3.87 9.78 -14.74
N ASN A 42 3.15 8.66 -14.73
CA ASN A 42 2.12 8.39 -13.73
C ASN A 42 2.73 8.16 -12.34
N VAL A 43 3.79 7.35 -12.28
CA VAL A 43 4.56 7.12 -11.04
C VAL A 43 5.08 8.44 -10.46
N SER A 44 5.68 9.28 -11.30
CA SER A 44 6.15 10.62 -10.91
C SER A 44 5.04 11.51 -10.34
N ARG A 45 3.86 11.54 -10.99
CA ARG A 45 2.71 12.33 -10.52
C ARG A 45 2.16 11.84 -9.18
N MET A 46 2.15 10.52 -8.94
CA MET A 46 1.78 9.96 -7.64
C MET A 46 2.79 10.35 -6.57
N PHE A 47 4.08 10.14 -6.79
CA PHE A 47 5.14 10.50 -5.83
C PHE A 47 5.28 12.00 -5.57
N SER A 48 4.74 12.85 -6.46
CA SER A 48 4.63 14.30 -6.26
C SER A 48 3.26 14.74 -5.72
N LEU A 49 2.43 13.79 -5.27
CA LEU A 49 1.14 14.03 -4.62
C LEU A 49 0.17 14.86 -5.47
N LYS A 50 0.25 14.76 -6.80
CA LYS A 50 -0.61 15.52 -7.71
C LYS A 50 -2.07 15.08 -7.68
N TYR A 51 -2.32 13.85 -7.24
CA TYR A 51 -3.66 13.27 -7.09
C TYR A 51 -3.61 12.09 -6.10
N CYS A 52 -4.75 11.71 -5.54
CA CYS A 52 -4.89 10.51 -4.71
C CYS A 52 -4.96 9.27 -5.62
N PRO A 53 -4.01 8.32 -5.53
CA PRO A 53 -4.02 7.13 -6.36
C PRO A 53 -5.21 6.23 -6.03
N SER A 54 -5.65 5.44 -7.02
CA SER A 54 -6.56 4.34 -6.74
C SER A 54 -5.86 3.32 -5.83
N MET A 55 -6.65 2.59 -5.03
CA MET A 55 -6.11 1.53 -4.18
C MET A 55 -5.31 0.50 -5.00
N SER A 56 -5.79 0.16 -6.20
CA SER A 56 -5.09 -0.74 -7.11
C SER A 56 -3.69 -0.22 -7.49
N ASN A 57 -3.55 1.05 -7.85
CA ASN A 57 -2.25 1.62 -8.23
C ASN A 57 -1.31 1.73 -7.02
N PHE A 58 -1.85 2.10 -5.86
CA PHE A 58 -1.09 2.15 -4.62
C PHE A 58 -0.50 0.77 -4.27
N LEU A 59 -1.33 -0.27 -4.28
CA LEU A 59 -0.91 -1.65 -4.02
C LEU A 59 0.07 -2.18 -5.06
N ALA A 60 -0.13 -1.84 -6.34
CA ALA A 60 0.79 -2.22 -7.41
C ALA A 60 2.19 -1.66 -7.17
N ILE A 61 2.31 -0.38 -6.80
CA ILE A 61 3.61 0.21 -6.46
C ILE A 61 4.19 -0.44 -5.21
N ALA A 62 3.40 -0.59 -4.13
CA ALA A 62 3.87 -1.22 -2.90
C ALA A 62 4.46 -2.62 -3.17
N LYS A 63 3.77 -3.42 -3.99
CA LYS A 63 4.26 -4.73 -4.44
C LYS A 63 5.55 -4.62 -5.25
N ALA A 64 5.61 -3.70 -6.24
CA ALA A 64 6.79 -3.50 -7.08
C ALA A 64 8.04 -3.12 -6.28
N ILE A 65 7.87 -2.38 -5.17
CA ILE A 65 8.96 -2.01 -4.27
C ILE A 65 9.14 -2.97 -3.09
N LYS A 66 8.47 -4.13 -3.11
CA LYS A 66 8.53 -5.17 -2.08
C LYS A 66 8.22 -4.63 -0.68
N VAL A 67 7.09 -3.93 -0.55
CA VAL A 67 6.57 -3.41 0.72
C VAL A 67 5.35 -4.20 1.13
N ASN A 68 5.39 -4.71 2.36
CA ASN A 68 4.24 -5.24 3.08
C ASN A 68 3.81 -4.19 4.12
N PHE A 69 2.53 -4.10 4.41
CA PHE A 69 2.01 -3.28 5.50
C PHE A 69 0.97 -4.08 6.27
N PHE A 70 0.89 -3.80 7.57
CA PHE A 70 0.01 -4.47 8.51
C PHE A 70 -0.90 -3.44 9.17
N PHE A 71 -2.04 -3.90 9.65
CA PHE A 71 -2.93 -3.08 10.45
C PHE A 71 -2.54 -3.23 11.92
N GLU A 72 -2.67 -2.14 12.67
CA GLU A 72 -2.51 -2.14 14.11
C GLU A 72 -3.74 -1.45 14.72
N ASP A 73 -4.29 -2.08 15.76
CA ASP A 73 -5.31 -1.46 16.59
C ASP A 73 -4.64 -0.50 17.57
N LYS A 74 -5.10 0.75 17.57
CA LYS A 74 -4.58 1.81 18.47
C LYS A 74 -4.78 1.51 19.94
N GLU A 75 -5.77 0.71 20.29
CA GLU A 75 -5.99 0.27 21.67
C GLU A 75 -5.32 -1.08 21.97
N SER A 76 -4.77 -1.74 20.95
CA SER A 76 -4.16 -3.07 21.03
C SER A 76 -5.08 -4.11 21.68
N LYS A 77 -6.40 -3.97 21.51
CA LYS A 77 -7.43 -4.89 22.06
C LYS A 77 -7.97 -5.85 21.02
N THR A 78 -7.63 -5.63 19.77
CA THR A 78 -8.09 -6.45 18.64
C THR A 78 -7.16 -7.64 18.44
N GLU A 79 -7.72 -8.84 18.48
CA GLU A 79 -7.05 -10.07 18.02
C GLU A 79 -6.94 -10.05 16.48
N LEU A 80 -5.91 -9.35 15.98
CA LEU A 80 -5.73 -9.09 14.55
C LEU A 80 -5.66 -10.37 13.71
N ASN A 81 -5.11 -11.46 14.27
CA ASN A 81 -5.07 -12.76 13.61
C ASN A 81 -6.48 -13.31 13.38
N GLU A 82 -7.36 -13.26 14.39
CA GLU A 82 -8.75 -13.70 14.22
C GLU A 82 -9.50 -12.84 13.19
N ILE A 83 -9.28 -11.53 13.22
CA ILE A 83 -9.89 -10.61 12.25
C ILE A 83 -9.41 -10.92 10.84
N PHE A 84 -8.12 -11.21 10.67
CA PHE A 84 -7.54 -11.58 9.38
C PHE A 84 -8.15 -12.89 8.86
N GLU A 85 -8.21 -13.94 9.68
CA GLU A 85 -8.79 -15.23 9.30
C GLU A 85 -10.29 -15.11 8.94
N LYS A 86 -11.04 -14.30 9.70
CA LYS A 86 -12.44 -13.97 9.39
C LYS A 86 -12.53 -13.28 8.02
N ALA A 87 -11.71 -12.27 7.76
CA ALA A 87 -11.70 -11.57 6.48
C ALA A 87 -11.32 -12.49 5.30
N MET A 88 -10.35 -13.39 5.49
CA MET A 88 -9.94 -14.37 4.47
C MET A 88 -11.06 -15.37 4.17
N THR A 89 -11.76 -15.83 5.21
CA THR A 89 -12.93 -16.71 5.09
C THR A 89 -14.04 -16.03 4.28
N GLU A 90 -14.36 -14.76 4.57
CA GLU A 90 -15.36 -13.98 3.83
C GLU A 90 -15.00 -13.78 2.35
N LEU A 91 -13.71 -13.69 2.02
CA LEU A 91 -13.22 -13.61 0.65
C LEU A 91 -13.23 -14.96 -0.09
N GLY A 92 -13.66 -16.04 0.56
CA GLY A 92 -13.70 -17.39 -0.01
C GLY A 92 -12.31 -18.01 -0.22
N ARG A 93 -11.26 -17.46 0.40
CA ARG A 93 -9.91 -18.02 0.38
C ARG A 93 -9.73 -18.88 1.62
N ARG A 94 -9.51 -20.19 1.44
CA ARG A 94 -9.09 -21.05 2.56
C ARG A 94 -7.63 -20.72 2.91
N PRO A 95 -7.27 -20.60 4.19
CA PRO A 95 -5.88 -20.36 4.63
C PRO A 95 -4.91 -21.48 4.23
N ASP A 96 -5.41 -22.65 3.80
CA ASP A 96 -4.60 -23.80 3.38
C ASP A 96 -3.76 -23.56 2.10
N ASP A 97 -4.04 -22.52 1.32
CA ASP A 97 -3.32 -22.21 0.06
C ASP A 97 -2.25 -21.09 0.20
N LEU A 98 -2.05 -20.54 1.40
CA LEU A 98 -0.98 -19.57 1.62
C LEU A 98 0.32 -20.32 1.92
N SER A 99 1.22 -20.37 0.93
CA SER A 99 2.57 -20.91 1.11
C SER A 99 3.23 -20.23 2.31
N GLN A 100 3.57 -21.01 3.34
CA GLN A 100 4.42 -20.53 4.42
C GLN A 100 5.79 -20.22 3.84
N ASN A 101 6.15 -18.93 3.83
CA ASN A 101 7.51 -18.47 3.55
C ASN A 101 8.30 -18.40 4.84
#